data_AF-A0A1V4Z208-F1
#
_entry.id   AF-A0A1V4Z208-F1
#
_cell.length_a   1.000
_cell.length_b   1.000
_cell.length_c   1.000
_cell.angle_alpha   90.00
_cell.angle_beta   90.00
_cell.angle_gamma   90.00
#
_symmetry.space_group_name_H-M   'P 1'
#
loop_
_entity.id
_entity.type
_entity.pdbx_description
1 polymer ?
#
loop_
_entity_poly.entity_id
_entity_poly.type
_entity_poly.pdbx_seq_one_letter_code
_entity_poly.pdbx_strand_id
1 'polypeptide(L)'
;MISQIRFTYYFAINAALLTGYLAVATFRAFDSNGFAQKLRAGVKGIGDLGPFMSKNAGFAMLMGLIGVMFLLIIAYPATSFATGGGSLFPGGYTLAYVSGNQGMGSEWFDALTWLRDNTPDPQGTVVQKDFDYSAGTYEKAFNENGTWAKYPESAYGVMSWWDYGHIITYVAHRIPNANPFQAGILENSGTDGSARFFLATDEAEGYRNLQAMGSRYVMIDNAMATGKFYAITVWANDKGGWYTTSPLQLSQNVSVDIVRDSPKYENSMMSRLYYDDCNGLSHFRLIYESPGVYYVSTKLADLSAYAEGYPYVPFSEQTFEPSENYTEMYNRYIASVNPLPVGQGSIAKFLYDSRPPVKYVKTYEVVKGATIRGSAPAGSNVTASLPLSIGDHNFTYTQTAVTGADGTYAMIVPYPTDAMKGDGYSYDVTPRALYTIEYGETTKSVAVPEQAVMSGGSVDVA
;
A
#
# COMPACT_ATOMS: atom_id res chain seq x y z
N MET A 1 19.16 -23.90 -4.71
CA MET A 1 19.73 -22.55 -4.83
C MET A 1 19.48 -21.88 -6.19
N ILE A 2 19.28 -22.62 -7.28
CA ILE A 2 19.07 -22.05 -8.63
C ILE A 2 17.71 -21.32 -8.81
N SER A 3 16.71 -21.54 -7.94
CA SER A 3 15.35 -21.01 -8.09
C SER A 3 15.03 -19.74 -7.28
N GLN A 4 15.93 -19.26 -6.40
CA GLN A 4 15.62 -18.14 -5.51
C GLN A 4 16.08 -16.80 -6.11
N ILE A 5 15.10 -16.02 -6.60
CA ILE A 5 15.33 -14.72 -7.26
C ILE A 5 16.14 -13.76 -6.38
N ARG A 6 15.98 -13.82 -5.04
CA ARG A 6 16.70 -12.95 -4.09
C ARG A 6 18.23 -13.06 -4.16
N PHE A 7 18.78 -14.14 -4.72
CA PHE A 7 20.22 -14.37 -4.84
C PHE A 7 20.76 -14.16 -6.26
N THR A 8 19.94 -13.67 -7.18
CA THR A 8 20.32 -13.44 -8.59
C THR A 8 21.57 -12.55 -8.71
N TYR A 9 21.78 -11.62 -7.77
CA TYR A 9 22.95 -10.74 -7.77
C TYR A 9 24.29 -11.50 -7.62
N TYR A 10 24.32 -12.67 -6.98
CA TYR A 10 25.53 -13.49 -6.91
C TYR A 10 25.91 -14.09 -8.26
N PHE A 11 24.93 -14.36 -9.12
CA PHE A 11 25.18 -14.90 -10.45
C PHE A 11 25.73 -13.83 -11.41
N ALA A 12 25.41 -12.56 -11.18
CA ALA A 12 25.81 -11.45 -12.07
C ALA A 12 27.33 -11.41 -12.33
N ILE A 13 28.15 -11.56 -11.28
CA ILE A 13 29.62 -11.56 -11.40
C ILE A 13 30.11 -12.78 -12.19
N ASN A 14 29.58 -13.96 -11.90
CA ASN A 14 29.95 -15.19 -12.58
C ASN A 14 29.58 -15.15 -14.07
N ALA A 15 28.38 -14.65 -14.38
CA ALA A 15 27.92 -14.44 -15.75
C ALA A 15 28.83 -13.47 -16.51
N ALA A 16 29.21 -12.35 -15.89
CA ALA A 16 30.12 -11.36 -16.50
C ALA A 16 31.51 -11.95 -16.78
N LEU A 17 32.09 -12.67 -15.81
CA LEU A 17 33.42 -13.27 -15.96
C LEU A 17 33.45 -14.37 -17.03
N LEU A 18 32.48 -15.29 -17.02
CA LEU A 18 32.41 -16.37 -18.01
C LEU A 18 32.15 -15.83 -19.43
N THR A 19 31.33 -14.79 -19.55
CA THR A 19 31.10 -14.10 -20.83
C THR A 19 32.36 -13.40 -21.33
N GLY A 20 33.09 -12.71 -20.45
CA GLY A 20 34.38 -12.11 -20.78
C GLY A 20 35.43 -13.16 -21.19
N TYR A 21 35.50 -14.28 -20.47
CA TYR A 21 36.36 -15.40 -20.84
C TYR A 21 36.00 -15.96 -22.22
N LEU A 22 34.72 -16.18 -22.50
CA LEU A 22 34.25 -16.65 -23.80
C LEU A 22 34.69 -15.70 -24.93
N ALA A 23 34.52 -14.39 -24.75
CA ALA A 23 35.00 -13.41 -25.73
C ALA A 23 36.50 -13.54 -26.00
N VAL A 24 37.32 -13.59 -24.94
CA VAL A 24 38.78 -13.76 -25.07
C VAL A 24 39.14 -15.09 -25.74
N ALA A 25 38.48 -16.17 -25.37
CA ALA A 25 38.71 -17.50 -25.95
C ALA A 25 38.37 -17.51 -27.45
N THR A 26 37.25 -16.90 -27.85
CA THR A 26 36.87 -16.77 -29.27
C THR A 26 37.91 -15.95 -30.05
N PHE A 27 38.32 -14.78 -29.55
CA PHE A 27 39.36 -13.98 -30.22
C PHE A 27 40.68 -14.75 -30.36
N ARG A 28 41.09 -15.51 -29.34
CA ARG A 28 42.30 -16.35 -29.40
C ARG A 28 42.19 -17.49 -30.42
N ALA A 29 41.03 -18.13 -30.52
CA ALA A 29 40.80 -19.23 -31.46
C ALA A 29 41.01 -18.83 -32.92
N PHE A 30 40.84 -17.54 -33.24
CA PHE A 30 41.04 -17.00 -34.58
C PHE A 30 42.37 -16.23 -34.76
N ASP A 31 43.40 -16.46 -33.94
CA ASP A 31 44.72 -15.80 -34.03
C ASP A 31 44.68 -14.25 -34.01
N SER A 32 43.84 -13.68 -33.13
CA SER A 32 43.79 -12.22 -32.95
C SER A 32 45.14 -11.62 -32.54
N ASN A 33 45.98 -12.38 -31.83
CA ASN A 33 47.32 -11.94 -31.42
C ASN A 33 48.27 -11.79 -32.61
N GLY A 34 48.31 -12.77 -33.53
CA GLY A 34 49.10 -12.68 -34.75
C GLY A 34 48.64 -11.53 -35.64
N PHE A 35 47.33 -11.28 -35.71
CA PHE A 35 46.80 -10.12 -36.42
C PHE A 35 47.15 -8.79 -35.77
N ALA A 36 47.02 -8.67 -34.44
CA ALA A 36 47.39 -7.47 -33.71
C ALA A 36 48.89 -7.17 -33.87
N GLN A 37 49.74 -8.20 -33.89
CA GLN A 37 51.17 -8.05 -34.15
C GLN A 37 51.44 -7.56 -35.58
N LYS A 38 50.78 -8.16 -36.59
CA LYS A 38 50.87 -7.72 -37.99
C LYS A 38 50.38 -6.28 -38.17
N LEU A 39 49.29 -5.91 -37.50
CA LEU A 39 48.74 -4.56 -37.49
C LEU A 39 49.73 -3.56 -36.90
N ARG A 40 50.29 -3.82 -35.71
CA ARG A 40 51.30 -2.96 -35.07
C ARG A 40 52.61 -2.83 -35.86
N ALA A 41 52.97 -3.88 -36.59
CA ALA A 41 54.15 -3.88 -37.45
C ALA A 41 53.91 -3.13 -38.76
N GLY A 42 52.75 -3.34 -39.39
CA GLY A 42 52.42 -2.85 -40.74
C GLY A 42 51.67 -1.52 -40.80
N VAL A 43 51.16 -1.02 -39.68
CA VAL A 43 50.47 0.28 -39.60
C VAL A 43 51.23 1.18 -38.65
N LYS A 44 51.89 2.22 -39.18
CA LYS A 44 52.63 3.24 -38.40
C LYS A 44 51.92 4.59 -38.38
N GLY A 45 51.00 4.83 -39.32
CA GLY A 45 50.08 5.96 -39.32
C GLY A 45 48.75 5.63 -40.00
N ILE A 46 47.81 6.59 -39.96
CA ILE A 46 46.45 6.45 -40.52
C ILE A 46 46.48 6.12 -42.03
N GLY A 47 47.49 6.60 -42.77
CA GLY A 47 47.65 6.33 -44.21
C GLY A 47 47.95 4.87 -44.55
N ASP A 48 48.57 4.12 -43.64
CA ASP A 48 48.96 2.72 -43.86
C ASP A 48 47.80 1.74 -43.60
N LEU A 49 46.73 2.24 -42.99
CA LEU A 49 45.62 1.45 -42.49
C LEU A 49 44.79 0.88 -43.66
N GLY A 50 44.54 1.68 -44.70
CA GLY A 50 43.82 1.25 -45.91
C GLY A 50 44.54 0.12 -46.66
N PRO A 51 45.81 0.29 -47.05
CA PRO A 51 46.61 -0.77 -47.70
C PRO A 51 46.79 -2.03 -46.85
N PHE A 52 46.94 -1.89 -45.54
CA PHE A 52 47.02 -3.03 -44.63
C PHE A 52 45.71 -3.82 -44.60
N MET A 53 44.57 -3.12 -44.50
CA MET A 53 43.24 -3.75 -44.47
C MET A 53 42.90 -4.42 -45.79
N SER A 54 43.24 -3.83 -46.95
CA SER A 54 43.00 -4.46 -48.25
C SER A 54 43.83 -5.73 -48.44
N LYS A 55 45.09 -5.74 -47.99
CA LYS A 55 45.98 -6.91 -48.04
C LYS A 55 45.54 -8.05 -47.11
N ASN A 56 44.82 -7.72 -46.02
CA ASN A 56 44.36 -8.69 -45.02
C ASN A 56 42.82 -8.78 -44.95
N ALA A 57 42.12 -8.44 -46.04
CA ALA A 57 40.68 -8.16 -46.03
C ALA A 57 39.83 -9.29 -45.44
N GLY A 58 40.08 -10.55 -45.79
CA GLY A 58 39.30 -11.69 -45.28
C GLY A 58 39.42 -11.88 -43.76
N PHE A 59 40.62 -11.71 -43.22
CA PHE A 59 40.85 -11.84 -41.78
C PHE A 59 40.32 -10.62 -41.02
N ALA A 60 40.51 -9.42 -41.56
CA ALA A 60 39.98 -8.19 -40.98
C ALA A 60 38.44 -8.19 -40.94
N MET A 61 37.79 -8.70 -42.00
CA MET A 61 36.34 -8.87 -42.06
C MET A 61 35.84 -9.89 -41.03
N LEU A 62 36.54 -11.02 -40.86
CA LEU A 62 36.21 -12.02 -39.83
C LEU A 62 36.30 -11.45 -38.41
N MET A 63 37.37 -10.72 -38.08
CA MET A 63 37.52 -10.06 -36.78
C MET A 63 36.46 -8.99 -36.55
N GLY A 64 36.14 -8.21 -37.59
CA GLY A 64 35.05 -7.25 -37.57
C GLY A 64 33.70 -7.91 -37.29
N LEU A 65 33.39 -9.01 -37.98
CA LEU A 65 32.14 -9.76 -37.78
C LEU A 65 32.04 -10.34 -36.36
N ILE A 66 33.12 -10.92 -35.83
CA ILE A 66 33.14 -11.43 -34.44
C ILE A 66 32.95 -10.27 -33.45
N GLY A 67 33.67 -9.16 -33.64
CA GLY A 67 33.52 -7.97 -32.80
C GLY A 67 32.09 -7.41 -32.82
N VAL A 68 31.49 -7.29 -34.01
CA VAL A 68 30.10 -6.85 -34.19
C VAL A 68 29.12 -7.84 -33.56
N MET A 69 29.37 -9.15 -33.66
CA MET A 69 28.53 -10.19 -33.06
C MET A 69 28.55 -10.10 -31.52
N PHE A 70 29.72 -9.98 -30.89
CA PHE A 70 29.82 -9.76 -29.44
C PHE A 70 29.18 -8.44 -29.04
N LEU A 71 29.35 -7.39 -29.85
CA LEU A 71 28.72 -6.10 -29.60
C LEU A 71 27.20 -6.19 -29.67
N LEU A 72 26.61 -6.82 -30.69
CA LEU A 72 25.17 -6.85 -30.92
C LEU A 72 24.41 -7.89 -30.09
N ILE A 73 25.05 -9.02 -29.75
CA ILE A 73 24.39 -10.13 -29.05
C ILE A 73 24.63 -10.08 -27.53
N ILE A 74 25.79 -9.56 -27.10
CA ILE A 74 26.19 -9.60 -25.69
C ILE A 74 26.23 -8.19 -25.10
N ALA A 75 27.08 -7.31 -25.64
CA ALA A 75 27.30 -6.01 -25.02
C ALA A 75 26.06 -5.11 -25.13
N TYR A 76 25.53 -4.92 -26.34
CA TYR A 76 24.42 -4.00 -26.61
C TYR A 76 23.13 -4.39 -25.88
N PRO A 77 22.66 -5.66 -25.89
CA PRO A 77 21.48 -6.04 -25.13
C PRO A 77 21.71 -5.84 -23.63
N ALA A 78 22.84 -6.31 -23.09
CA ALA A 78 23.16 -6.17 -21.67
C ALA A 78 23.25 -4.70 -21.23
N THR A 79 23.88 -3.82 -22.02
CA THR A 79 23.93 -2.38 -21.73
C THR A 79 22.58 -1.72 -21.87
N SER A 80 21.79 -2.08 -22.89
CA SER A 80 20.43 -1.55 -23.08
C SER A 80 19.51 -1.94 -21.93
N PHE A 81 19.64 -3.16 -21.40
CA PHE A 81 18.96 -3.61 -20.19
C PHE A 81 19.42 -2.86 -18.93
N ALA A 82 20.70 -2.47 -18.86
CA ALA A 82 21.27 -1.79 -17.71
C ALA A 82 21.06 -0.27 -17.69
N THR A 83 20.96 0.39 -18.85
CA THR A 83 20.88 1.86 -18.97
C THR A 83 19.51 2.37 -19.42
N GLY A 84 18.59 1.49 -19.79
CA GLY A 84 17.26 1.86 -20.30
C GLY A 84 17.28 2.50 -21.70
N GLY A 85 18.44 2.66 -22.33
CA GLY A 85 18.61 3.30 -23.64
C GLY A 85 18.96 2.30 -24.75
N GLY A 86 17.96 1.63 -25.34
CA GLY A 86 18.18 0.78 -26.53
C GLY A 86 16.89 0.15 -27.09
N SER A 87 16.42 0.68 -28.23
CA SER A 87 15.12 0.41 -28.88
C SER A 87 15.17 -0.73 -29.92
N LEU A 88 15.40 -1.97 -29.51
CA LEU A 88 15.23 -3.13 -30.41
C LEU A 88 14.22 -4.17 -29.94
N PHE A 89 13.67 -4.00 -28.74
CA PHE A 89 12.73 -4.94 -28.15
C PHE A 89 11.72 -4.13 -27.32
N PRO A 90 10.42 -4.14 -27.65
CA PRO A 90 9.41 -3.45 -26.85
C PRO A 90 8.99 -4.29 -25.63
N GLY A 91 8.92 -3.69 -24.43
CA GLY A 91 8.13 -4.23 -23.30
C GLY A 91 8.85 -4.64 -22.01
N GLY A 92 10.14 -4.97 -22.03
CA GLY A 92 10.88 -5.40 -20.81
C GLY A 92 11.84 -4.36 -20.20
N TYR A 93 12.07 -3.25 -20.88
CA TYR A 93 13.31 -2.44 -20.79
C TYR A 93 13.23 -1.28 -19.80
N THR A 94 12.04 -0.74 -19.58
CA THR A 94 11.81 0.40 -18.69
C THR A 94 11.59 -0.04 -17.25
N LEU A 95 11.09 -1.26 -17.01
CA LEU A 95 10.69 -1.68 -15.68
C LEU A 95 11.86 -1.76 -14.70
N ALA A 96 12.99 -2.41 -15.03
CA ALA A 96 14.09 -2.61 -14.05
C ALA A 96 14.82 -1.31 -13.66
N TYR A 97 15.04 -0.40 -14.61
CA TYR A 97 15.73 0.88 -14.37
C TYR A 97 14.81 1.90 -13.68
N VAL A 98 13.54 1.97 -14.10
CA VAL A 98 12.55 2.87 -13.48
C VAL A 98 12.11 2.33 -12.11
N SER A 99 12.03 1.02 -11.90
CA SER A 99 11.67 0.40 -10.61
C SER A 99 12.76 0.53 -9.55
N GLY A 100 14.05 0.56 -9.95
CA GLY A 100 15.16 0.70 -9.02
C GLY A 100 15.24 2.08 -8.33
N ASN A 101 14.52 3.07 -8.87
CA ASN A 101 14.47 4.44 -8.37
C ASN A 101 13.14 4.77 -7.65
N GLN A 102 12.25 3.80 -7.49
CA GLN A 102 11.01 3.96 -6.73
C GLN A 102 11.33 3.76 -5.26
N GLY A 103 11.97 4.77 -4.65
CA GLY A 103 12.00 4.87 -3.20
C GLY A 103 10.59 5.05 -2.63
N MET A 104 10.50 5.54 -1.40
CA MET A 104 9.23 5.96 -0.83
C MET A 104 8.59 7.06 -1.68
N GLY A 105 7.32 6.91 -2.05
CA GLY A 105 6.54 7.95 -2.73
C GLY A 105 6.36 9.19 -1.85
N SER A 106 6.08 10.34 -2.46
CA SER A 106 5.88 11.62 -1.76
C SER A 106 4.75 11.54 -0.74
N GLU A 107 3.68 10.83 -1.04
CA GLU A 107 2.50 10.68 -0.18
C GLU A 107 2.84 9.96 1.12
N TRP A 108 3.70 8.93 1.06
CA TRP A 108 4.23 8.27 2.26
C TRP A 108 5.22 9.16 3.02
N PHE A 109 6.08 9.91 2.32
CA PHE A 109 7.00 10.83 2.97
C PHE A 109 6.26 11.93 3.74
N ASP A 110 5.26 12.54 3.11
CA ASP A 110 4.41 13.58 3.71
C ASP A 110 3.60 13.01 4.89
N ALA A 111 3.01 11.83 4.75
CA ALA A 111 2.28 11.18 5.84
C ALA A 111 3.17 10.88 7.06
N LEU A 112 4.41 10.42 6.82
CA LEU A 112 5.33 10.06 7.90
C LEU A 112 5.96 11.28 8.57
N THR A 113 6.27 12.33 7.81
CA THR A 113 6.71 13.60 8.38
C THR A 113 5.59 14.27 9.17
N TRP A 114 4.35 14.25 8.66
CA TRP A 114 3.19 14.68 9.42
C TRP A 114 3.02 13.87 10.71
N LEU A 115 3.13 12.53 10.64
CA LEU A 115 3.00 11.67 11.82
C LEU A 115 4.06 12.02 12.88
N ARG A 116 5.30 12.26 12.47
CA ARG A 116 6.40 12.68 13.36
C ARG A 116 6.06 13.97 14.11
N ASP A 117 5.50 14.93 13.40
CA ASP A 117 5.37 16.32 13.88
C ASP A 117 4.03 16.56 14.61
N ASN A 118 3.04 15.68 14.41
CA ASN A 118 1.66 15.86 14.91
C ASN A 118 1.17 14.77 15.86
N THR A 119 2.00 13.81 16.24
CA THR A 119 1.68 12.78 17.25
C THR A 119 2.64 12.84 18.43
N PRO A 120 2.24 12.40 19.65
CA PRO A 120 3.11 12.49 20.81
C PRO A 120 4.36 11.64 20.60
N ASP A 121 5.50 12.03 21.15
CA ASP A 121 6.66 11.15 21.09
C ASP A 121 6.37 9.87 21.91
N PRO A 122 6.54 8.65 21.36
CA PRO A 122 6.32 7.42 22.12
C PRO A 122 7.21 7.31 23.37
N GLN A 123 8.24 8.15 23.51
CA GLN A 123 9.09 8.19 24.70
C GLN A 123 8.67 9.26 25.73
N GLY A 124 7.57 9.98 25.49
CA GLY A 124 6.88 10.85 26.46
C GLY A 124 7.37 12.29 26.42
N THR A 125 8.66 12.52 26.66
CA THR A 125 9.30 13.83 26.37
C THR A 125 10.14 13.65 25.12
N VAL A 126 10.23 14.66 24.24
CA VAL A 126 11.16 14.67 23.10
C VAL A 126 12.50 14.17 23.63
N VAL A 127 12.90 12.97 23.19
CA VAL A 127 13.86 12.08 23.86
C VAL A 127 15.17 12.78 24.22
N GLN A 128 15.53 13.74 23.40
CA GLN A 128 16.25 14.98 23.64
C GLN A 128 16.14 15.70 22.29
N LYS A 129 16.26 17.03 22.25
CA LYS A 129 16.46 17.72 20.96
C LYS A 129 17.68 17.18 20.20
N ASP A 130 18.58 16.54 20.94
CA ASP A 130 19.87 16.00 20.52
C ASP A 130 19.91 14.45 20.59
N PHE A 131 18.78 13.77 20.88
CA PHE A 131 18.73 12.31 20.87
C PHE A 131 18.76 11.82 19.43
N ASP A 132 19.92 11.29 19.08
CA ASP A 132 20.18 10.74 17.78
C ASP A 132 19.69 9.29 17.73
N TYR A 133 18.55 9.05 17.06
CA TYR A 133 18.06 7.71 16.74
C TYR A 133 19.13 6.85 16.04
N SER A 134 20.14 7.47 15.41
CA SER A 134 21.26 6.80 14.76
C SER A 134 22.48 6.53 15.66
N ALA A 135 22.61 7.21 16.82
CA ALA A 135 23.70 7.00 17.79
C ALA A 135 23.26 6.35 19.12
N GLY A 136 21.95 6.13 19.32
CA GLY A 136 21.43 5.49 20.52
C GLY A 136 21.94 4.06 20.71
N THR A 137 22.73 3.82 21.77
CA THR A 137 23.01 2.46 22.25
C THR A 137 21.83 1.96 23.08
N TYR A 138 21.08 1.01 22.55
CA TYR A 138 20.08 0.29 23.32
C TYR A 138 20.74 -0.87 24.06
N GLU A 139 20.74 -0.84 25.40
CA GLU A 139 21.09 -2.04 26.16
C GLU A 139 20.10 -3.15 25.80
N LYS A 140 20.62 -4.35 25.55
CA LYS A 140 19.84 -5.53 25.16
C LYS A 140 18.97 -5.97 26.34
N ALA A 141 17.86 -5.29 26.58
CA ALA A 141 16.99 -5.51 27.73
C ALA A 141 15.98 -6.62 27.44
N PHE A 142 16.47 -7.85 27.30
CA PHE A 142 15.63 -9.05 27.39
C PHE A 142 15.47 -9.41 28.86
N ASN A 143 14.25 -9.64 29.33
CA ASN A 143 14.02 -10.31 30.59
C ASN A 143 14.34 -11.80 30.39
N GLU A 144 14.53 -12.55 31.49
CA GLU A 144 14.84 -14.00 31.45
C GLU A 144 13.78 -14.85 30.71
N ASN A 145 12.60 -14.29 30.43
CA ASN A 145 11.50 -14.92 29.70
C ASN A 145 11.38 -14.49 28.22
N GLY A 146 12.34 -13.73 27.69
CA GLY A 146 12.37 -13.34 26.27
C GLY A 146 11.45 -12.19 25.86
N THR A 147 10.82 -11.48 26.81
CA THR A 147 10.12 -10.22 26.53
C THR A 147 11.05 -9.01 26.68
N TRP A 148 10.68 -7.87 26.09
CA TRP A 148 11.42 -6.61 26.20
C TRP A 148 11.10 -5.92 27.52
N ALA A 149 12.13 -5.61 28.32
CA ALA A 149 11.97 -5.20 29.72
C ALA A 149 11.56 -3.73 29.93
N LYS A 150 11.72 -2.86 28.94
CA LYS A 150 11.76 -1.39 29.16
C LYS A 150 11.21 -0.60 27.97
N TYR A 151 9.90 -0.60 27.78
CA TYR A 151 9.24 0.51 27.08
C TYR A 151 8.73 1.51 28.12
N PRO A 152 8.87 2.84 27.91
CA PRO A 152 8.23 3.82 28.77
C PRO A 152 6.70 3.68 28.68
N GLU A 153 5.96 4.12 29.71
CA GLU A 153 4.49 4.05 29.73
C GLU A 153 3.84 4.84 28.57
N SER A 154 4.54 5.81 28.01
CA SER A 154 4.13 6.59 26.84
C SER A 154 4.26 5.82 25.52
N ALA A 155 4.93 4.67 25.50
CA ALA A 155 5.25 3.96 24.27
C ALA A 155 4.00 3.42 23.58
N TYR A 156 3.99 3.57 22.27
CA TYR A 156 2.93 3.05 21.43
C TYR A 156 3.49 2.59 20.08
N GLY A 157 2.77 1.66 19.45
CA GLY A 157 3.03 1.17 18.12
C GLY A 157 2.22 1.88 17.03
N VAL A 158 2.73 1.82 15.80
CA VAL A 158 2.04 2.20 14.57
C VAL A 158 1.80 0.94 13.75
N MET A 159 0.53 0.58 13.60
CA MET A 159 0.10 -0.56 12.81
C MET A 159 0.09 -0.19 11.33
N SER A 160 0.83 -0.95 10.53
CA SER A 160 0.76 -0.91 9.08
C SER A 160 1.20 -2.26 8.51
N TRP A 161 1.19 -2.41 7.18
CA TRP A 161 1.76 -3.58 6.55
C TRP A 161 3.29 -3.62 6.71
N TRP A 162 3.86 -4.83 6.82
CA TRP A 162 5.27 -5.01 7.18
C TRP A 162 6.26 -4.33 6.22
N ASP A 163 5.89 -4.16 4.95
CA ASP A 163 6.67 -3.42 3.94
C ASP A 163 7.08 -2.00 4.42
N TYR A 164 6.25 -1.35 5.25
CA TYR A 164 6.40 0.06 5.61
C TYR A 164 7.11 0.28 6.95
N GLY A 165 7.44 -0.78 7.71
CA GLY A 165 7.98 -0.61 9.06
C GLY A 165 9.31 0.17 9.12
N HIS A 166 10.20 0.00 8.14
CA HIS A 166 11.45 0.77 8.10
C HIS A 166 11.18 2.26 7.89
N ILE A 167 10.28 2.64 6.97
CA ILE A 167 10.00 4.06 6.72
C ILE A 167 9.27 4.70 7.92
N ILE A 168 8.38 3.97 8.60
CA ILE A 168 7.78 4.40 9.88
C ILE A 168 8.86 4.68 10.93
N THR A 169 9.86 3.81 11.03
CA THR A 169 10.97 3.98 11.98
C THR A 169 11.85 5.17 11.61
N TYR A 170 12.35 5.23 10.37
CA TYR A 170 13.41 6.16 9.98
C TYR A 170 12.91 7.56 9.59
N VAL A 171 11.64 7.71 9.21
CA VAL A 171 11.07 8.99 8.76
C VAL A 171 10.17 9.57 9.83
N ALA A 172 9.23 8.76 10.34
CA ALA A 172 8.30 9.21 11.37
C ALA A 172 8.88 9.14 12.79
N HIS A 173 10.01 8.44 12.99
CA HIS A 173 10.58 8.19 14.32
C HIS A 173 9.55 7.55 15.27
N ARG A 174 8.70 6.65 14.74
CA ARG A 174 7.70 5.90 15.51
C ARG A 174 7.99 4.40 15.46
N ILE A 175 7.42 3.64 16.40
CA ILE A 175 7.66 2.21 16.55
C ILE A 175 6.68 1.46 15.65
N PRO A 176 7.11 0.79 14.55
CA PRO A 176 6.20 0.02 13.73
C PRO A 176 5.83 -1.30 14.43
N ASN A 177 4.56 -1.72 14.31
CA ASN A 177 4.17 -3.04 14.80
C ASN A 177 4.65 -4.19 13.91
N ALA A 178 4.90 -3.94 12.62
CA ALA A 178 5.41 -4.92 11.66
C ALA A 178 6.50 -4.29 10.77
N ASN A 179 7.49 -5.07 10.33
CA ASN A 179 8.65 -4.52 9.61
C ASN A 179 9.19 -5.41 8.48
N PRO A 180 10.04 -4.87 7.57
CA PRO A 180 10.60 -5.59 6.42
C PRO A 180 11.44 -6.85 6.73
N PHE A 181 11.72 -7.16 8.00
CA PHE A 181 12.25 -8.46 8.40
C PHE A 181 11.18 -9.54 8.54
N GLN A 182 9.94 -9.24 8.16
CA GLN A 182 8.77 -10.11 8.25
C GLN A 182 8.34 -10.42 9.69
N ALA A 183 8.74 -9.58 10.64
CA ALA A 183 8.25 -9.59 12.02
C ALA A 183 6.94 -8.78 12.13
N GLY A 184 6.07 -9.14 13.08
CA GLY A 184 4.82 -8.44 13.34
C GLY A 184 3.68 -8.75 12.37
N ILE A 185 3.90 -9.61 11.37
CA ILE A 185 2.86 -10.02 10.42
C ILE A 185 1.81 -10.88 11.14
N LEU A 186 2.30 -11.89 11.86
CA LEU A 186 1.55 -12.77 12.75
C LEU A 186 2.33 -12.89 14.05
N GLU A 187 1.69 -12.59 15.17
CA GLU A 187 2.24 -12.65 16.52
C GLU A 187 1.30 -13.46 17.42
N ASN A 188 1.73 -13.74 18.66
CA ASN A 188 0.92 -14.44 19.67
C ASN A 188 0.36 -15.78 19.17
N SER A 189 1.22 -16.62 18.56
CA SER A 189 0.81 -17.89 17.94
C SER A 189 -0.23 -17.72 16.81
N GLY A 190 -0.22 -16.55 16.17
CA GLY A 190 -1.07 -16.23 15.02
C GLY A 190 -2.46 -15.72 15.39
N THR A 191 -2.72 -15.32 16.63
CA THR A 191 -3.97 -14.65 17.03
C THR A 191 -3.97 -13.16 16.75
N ASP A 192 -2.78 -12.56 16.64
CA ASP A 192 -2.62 -11.13 16.47
C ASP A 192 -1.57 -10.79 15.38
N GLY A 193 -1.40 -9.51 15.09
CA GLY A 193 -0.42 -8.99 14.14
C GLY A 193 -1.04 -8.16 13.03
N SER A 194 -0.21 -7.67 12.12
CA SER A 194 -0.61 -6.83 10.99
C SER A 194 -1.61 -7.53 10.08
N ALA A 195 -1.38 -8.81 9.73
CA ALA A 195 -2.28 -9.53 8.86
C ALA A 195 -3.64 -9.81 9.52
N ARG A 196 -3.64 -10.17 10.82
CA ARG A 196 -4.89 -10.41 11.57
C ARG A 196 -5.72 -9.14 11.73
N PHE A 197 -5.07 -8.01 12.01
CA PHE A 197 -5.75 -6.73 12.11
C PHE A 197 -6.51 -6.39 10.83
N PHE A 198 -5.81 -6.33 9.69
CA PHE A 198 -6.40 -5.84 8.45
C PHE A 198 -7.50 -6.75 7.90
N LEU A 199 -7.46 -8.05 8.24
CA LEU A 199 -8.47 -9.03 7.85
C LEU A 199 -9.60 -9.19 8.88
N ALA A 200 -9.54 -8.56 10.06
CA ALA A 200 -10.62 -8.66 11.03
C ALA A 200 -11.91 -8.07 10.43
N THR A 201 -12.99 -8.86 10.41
CA THR A 201 -14.30 -8.42 9.91
C THR A 201 -15.22 -7.88 10.99
N ASP A 202 -14.76 -7.97 12.25
CA ASP A 202 -15.42 -7.47 13.43
C ASP A 202 -14.57 -6.37 14.08
N GLU A 203 -15.19 -5.28 14.53
CA GLU A 203 -14.46 -4.17 15.13
C GLU A 203 -13.80 -4.58 16.46
N ALA A 204 -14.49 -5.37 17.28
CA ALA A 204 -13.96 -5.77 18.59
C ALA A 204 -12.73 -6.68 18.44
N GLU A 205 -12.72 -7.58 17.46
CA GLU A 205 -11.52 -8.36 17.13
C GLU A 205 -10.36 -7.48 16.65
N GLY A 206 -10.63 -6.54 15.74
CA GLY A 206 -9.62 -5.58 15.25
C GLY A 206 -9.04 -4.72 16.38
N TYR A 207 -9.91 -4.19 17.24
CA TYR A 207 -9.52 -3.38 18.39
C TYR A 207 -8.73 -4.19 19.43
N ARG A 208 -9.17 -5.41 19.77
CA ARG A 208 -8.42 -6.35 20.63
C ARG A 208 -7.02 -6.61 20.08
N ASN A 209 -6.89 -6.85 18.78
CA ASN A 209 -5.60 -7.09 18.14
C ASN A 209 -4.67 -5.88 18.32
N LEU A 210 -5.15 -4.65 18.10
CA LEU A 210 -4.35 -3.44 18.29
C LEU A 210 -3.95 -3.24 19.74
N GLN A 211 -4.82 -3.55 20.70
CA GLN A 211 -4.48 -3.54 22.12
C GLN A 211 -3.37 -4.54 22.45
N ALA A 212 -3.45 -5.77 21.93
CA ALA A 212 -2.42 -6.79 22.12
C ALA A 212 -1.07 -6.38 21.50
N MET A 213 -1.11 -5.63 20.39
CA MET A 213 0.07 -5.11 19.70
C MET A 213 0.55 -3.76 20.28
N GLY A 214 -0.17 -3.17 21.24
CA GLY A 214 0.15 -1.85 21.80
C GLY A 214 0.08 -0.71 20.77
N SER A 215 -0.77 -0.84 19.75
CA SER A 215 -0.90 0.15 18.68
C SER A 215 -1.76 1.33 19.10
N ARG A 216 -1.31 2.55 18.81
CA ARG A 216 -2.11 3.78 18.94
C ARG A 216 -2.52 4.36 17.60
N TYR A 217 -1.74 4.10 16.55
CA TYR A 217 -2.04 4.59 15.20
C TYR A 217 -2.08 3.46 14.20
N VAL A 218 -2.85 3.66 13.14
CA VAL A 218 -2.93 2.77 11.97
C VAL A 218 -2.64 3.59 10.72
N MET A 219 -1.76 3.10 9.85
CA MET A 219 -1.48 3.70 8.54
C MET A 219 -1.80 2.70 7.43
N ILE A 220 -2.58 3.15 6.45
CA ILE A 220 -3.04 2.35 5.31
C ILE A 220 -2.77 3.12 4.02
N ASP A 221 -2.27 2.43 2.99
CA ASP A 221 -2.17 2.98 1.64
C ASP A 221 -3.05 2.27 0.61
N ASN A 222 -3.16 2.85 -0.58
CA ASN A 222 -3.95 2.26 -1.67
C ASN A 222 -3.44 0.87 -2.06
N ALA A 223 -2.13 0.61 -1.99
CA ALA A 223 -1.57 -0.68 -2.36
C ALA A 223 -1.99 -1.79 -1.39
N MET A 224 -2.06 -1.49 -0.08
CA MET A 224 -2.57 -2.39 0.97
C MET A 224 -4.02 -2.78 0.72
N ALA A 225 -4.88 -1.81 0.42
CA ALA A 225 -6.30 -2.04 0.17
C ALA A 225 -6.59 -2.76 -1.16
N THR A 226 -5.61 -2.78 -2.08
CA THR A 226 -5.76 -3.34 -3.42
C THR A 226 -4.81 -4.52 -3.65
N GLY A 227 -3.72 -4.34 -4.40
CA GLY A 227 -2.85 -5.42 -4.86
C GLY A 227 -2.13 -6.20 -3.75
N LYS A 228 -1.77 -5.54 -2.64
CA LYS A 228 -1.12 -6.22 -1.50
C LYS A 228 -2.12 -6.95 -0.62
N PHE A 229 -3.42 -6.67 -0.71
CA PHE A 229 -4.44 -7.34 0.10
C PHE A 229 -4.35 -8.86 -0.03
N TYR A 230 -4.17 -9.38 -1.25
CA TYR A 230 -3.98 -10.82 -1.48
C TYR A 230 -2.79 -11.38 -0.67
N ALA A 231 -1.66 -10.68 -0.63
CA ALA A 231 -0.51 -11.13 0.16
C ALA A 231 -0.86 -11.19 1.67
N ILE A 232 -1.62 -10.24 2.18
CA ILE A 232 -2.10 -10.23 3.58
C ILE A 232 -2.93 -11.49 3.86
N THR A 233 -3.85 -11.84 2.96
CA THR A 233 -4.67 -13.08 3.07
C THR A 233 -3.81 -14.35 3.10
N VAL A 234 -2.75 -14.39 2.28
CA VAL A 234 -1.81 -15.53 2.21
C VAL A 234 -1.02 -15.67 3.51
N TRP A 235 -0.49 -14.57 4.06
CA TRP A 235 0.26 -14.58 5.31
C TRP A 235 -0.59 -15.07 6.48
N ALA A 236 -1.85 -14.65 6.57
CA ALA A 236 -2.79 -15.10 7.61
C ALA A 236 -3.34 -16.52 7.40
N ASN A 237 -2.99 -17.18 6.28
CA ASN A 237 -3.61 -18.42 5.82
C ASN A 237 -5.16 -18.35 5.78
N ASP A 238 -5.69 -17.18 5.43
CA ASP A 238 -7.12 -16.95 5.26
C ASP A 238 -7.37 -16.45 3.84
N LYS A 239 -7.40 -17.36 2.86
CA LYS A 239 -7.57 -17.01 1.43
C LYS A 239 -9.03 -17.08 0.96
N GLY A 240 -9.94 -17.53 1.82
CA GLY A 240 -11.30 -17.88 1.44
C GLY A 240 -12.29 -16.72 1.63
N GLY A 241 -13.22 -16.59 0.70
CA GLY A 241 -14.40 -15.73 0.86
C GLY A 241 -14.16 -14.23 0.75
N TRP A 242 -12.98 -13.77 0.33
CA TRP A 242 -12.68 -12.34 0.09
C TRP A 242 -13.22 -11.81 -1.23
N TYR A 243 -13.51 -12.73 -2.16
CA TYR A 243 -14.16 -12.45 -3.42
C TYR A 243 -15.42 -13.31 -3.55
N THR A 244 -16.40 -12.80 -4.28
CA THR A 244 -17.59 -13.53 -4.72
C THR A 244 -17.68 -13.49 -6.24
N THR A 245 -18.47 -14.37 -6.84
CA THR A 245 -18.84 -14.26 -8.26
C THR A 245 -20.24 -13.68 -8.41
N SER A 246 -20.46 -12.96 -9.51
CA SER A 246 -21.79 -12.54 -9.95
C SER A 246 -21.96 -12.83 -11.44
N PRO A 247 -23.12 -13.30 -11.91
CA PRO A 247 -23.34 -13.55 -13.32
C PRO A 247 -23.41 -12.24 -14.11
N LEU A 248 -22.62 -12.15 -15.18
CA LEU A 248 -22.71 -11.13 -16.21
C LEU A 248 -23.44 -11.71 -17.41
N GLN A 249 -24.53 -11.07 -17.84
CA GLN A 249 -25.25 -11.44 -19.05
C GLN A 249 -24.60 -10.81 -20.27
N LEU A 250 -24.06 -11.63 -21.17
CA LEU A 250 -23.45 -11.18 -22.44
C LEU A 250 -24.48 -11.20 -23.59
N SER A 251 -25.42 -12.15 -23.55
CA SER A 251 -26.57 -12.25 -24.47
C SER A 251 -27.70 -13.06 -23.83
N GLN A 252 -28.84 -13.21 -24.51
CA GLN A 252 -30.00 -13.96 -23.99
C GLN A 252 -29.68 -15.38 -23.50
N ASN A 253 -28.67 -16.04 -24.09
CA ASN A 253 -28.32 -17.44 -23.78
C ASN A 253 -26.88 -17.62 -23.26
N VAL A 254 -26.13 -16.53 -23.04
CA VAL A 254 -24.73 -16.60 -22.63
C VAL A 254 -24.52 -15.72 -21.41
N SER A 255 -24.21 -16.37 -20.28
CA SER A 255 -23.80 -15.73 -19.05
C SER A 255 -22.43 -16.25 -18.63
N VAL A 256 -21.60 -15.36 -18.10
CA VAL A 256 -20.28 -15.69 -17.55
C VAL A 256 -20.19 -15.09 -16.14
N ASP A 257 -19.47 -15.75 -15.25
CA ASP A 257 -19.25 -15.23 -13.91
C ASP A 257 -18.09 -14.24 -13.88
N ILE A 258 -18.30 -13.09 -13.23
CA ILE A 258 -17.27 -12.07 -12.96
C ILE A 258 -16.99 -12.00 -11.45
N VAL A 259 -15.76 -11.66 -11.09
CA VAL A 259 -15.30 -11.67 -9.69
C VAL A 259 -15.46 -10.29 -9.05
N ARG A 260 -16.19 -10.23 -7.96
CA ARG A 260 -16.40 -9.00 -7.18
C ARG A 260 -15.81 -9.13 -5.78
N ASP A 261 -15.58 -8.00 -5.13
CA ASP A 261 -15.34 -7.96 -3.71
C ASP A 261 -16.55 -8.57 -2.98
N SER A 262 -16.28 -9.35 -1.95
CA SER A 262 -17.34 -9.96 -1.15
C SER A 262 -17.74 -9.07 0.02
N PRO A 263 -18.89 -9.32 0.65
CA PRO A 263 -19.22 -8.71 1.93
C PRO A 263 -18.16 -8.95 3.02
N LYS A 264 -17.36 -10.04 2.93
CA LYS A 264 -16.26 -10.28 3.87
C LYS A 264 -15.14 -9.24 3.68
N TYR A 265 -14.80 -8.89 2.45
CA TYR A 265 -13.82 -7.85 2.16
C TYR A 265 -14.33 -6.47 2.60
N GLU A 266 -15.57 -6.13 2.24
CA GLU A 266 -16.21 -4.86 2.61
C GLU A 266 -16.24 -4.68 4.13
N ASN A 267 -16.51 -5.75 4.89
CA ASN A 267 -16.52 -5.73 6.35
C ASN A 267 -15.11 -5.82 6.99
N SER A 268 -14.03 -5.96 6.22
CA SER A 268 -12.69 -6.00 6.82
C SER A 268 -12.29 -4.65 7.45
N MET A 269 -11.41 -4.67 8.44
CA MET A 269 -10.80 -3.43 8.95
C MET A 269 -10.04 -2.68 7.85
N MET A 270 -9.44 -3.38 6.88
CA MET A 270 -8.82 -2.73 5.71
C MET A 270 -9.82 -1.84 4.96
N SER A 271 -10.96 -2.39 4.56
CA SER A 271 -11.96 -1.67 3.77
C SER A 271 -12.65 -0.57 4.59
N ARG A 272 -13.14 -0.92 5.79
CA ARG A 272 -13.89 0.02 6.65
C ARG A 272 -13.05 1.21 7.13
N LEU A 273 -11.75 1.04 7.31
CA LEU A 273 -10.87 2.17 7.58
C LEU A 273 -10.64 2.97 6.29
N TYR A 274 -10.15 2.32 5.23
CA TYR A 274 -9.60 3.01 4.07
C TYR A 274 -10.64 3.63 3.13
N TYR A 275 -11.74 2.93 2.84
CA TYR A 275 -12.78 3.40 1.91
C TYR A 275 -13.95 4.08 2.60
N ASP A 276 -14.28 3.67 3.83
CA ASP A 276 -15.42 4.23 4.58
C ASP A 276 -15.02 5.30 5.60
N ASP A 277 -13.74 5.68 5.65
CA ASP A 277 -13.21 6.66 6.61
C ASP A 277 -13.63 6.37 8.06
N CYS A 278 -13.57 5.08 8.42
CA CYS A 278 -13.98 4.52 9.72
C CYS A 278 -15.43 4.87 10.15
N ASN A 279 -16.31 5.19 9.20
CA ASN A 279 -17.72 5.43 9.48
C ASN A 279 -18.36 4.21 10.17
N GLY A 280 -19.11 4.44 11.24
CA GLY A 280 -19.72 3.38 12.04
C GLY A 280 -18.79 2.67 13.03
N LEU A 281 -17.47 2.95 13.04
CA LEU A 281 -16.55 2.38 14.03
C LEU A 281 -16.54 3.20 15.32
N SER A 282 -16.38 2.52 16.45
CA SER A 282 -16.41 3.07 17.81
C SER A 282 -15.05 3.55 18.31
N HIS A 283 -13.96 2.90 17.87
CA HIS A 283 -12.62 3.03 18.45
C HIS A 283 -11.57 3.59 17.48
N PHE A 284 -12.00 4.05 16.31
CA PHE A 284 -11.12 4.51 15.24
C PHE A 284 -11.55 5.87 14.74
N ARG A 285 -10.60 6.79 14.60
CA ARG A 285 -10.82 8.08 13.95
C ARG A 285 -9.75 8.36 12.90
N LEU A 286 -10.14 8.83 11.73
CA LEU A 286 -9.24 9.43 10.75
C LEU A 286 -8.61 10.68 11.38
N ILE A 287 -7.31 10.85 11.20
CA ILE A 287 -6.57 12.02 11.71
C ILE A 287 -5.75 12.73 10.64
N TYR A 288 -5.46 12.03 9.53
CA TYR A 288 -4.71 12.55 8.40
C TYR A 288 -5.02 11.77 7.12
N GLU A 289 -5.00 12.47 5.99
CA GLU A 289 -4.96 11.89 4.64
C GLU A 289 -3.87 12.60 3.82
N SER A 290 -3.17 11.86 2.96
CA SER A 290 -2.11 12.41 2.15
C SER A 290 -2.65 13.47 1.18
N PRO A 291 -1.90 14.56 0.93
CA PRO A 291 -2.30 15.57 -0.05
C PRO A 291 -2.29 15.01 -1.48
N GLY A 292 -2.83 15.79 -2.42
CA GLY A 292 -2.74 15.51 -3.85
C GLY A 292 -4.00 14.86 -4.43
N VAL A 293 -3.80 13.87 -5.30
CA VAL A 293 -4.83 13.30 -6.17
C VAL A 293 -5.69 12.24 -5.46
N TYR A 294 -6.90 12.02 -5.98
CA TYR A 294 -7.78 10.92 -5.60
C TYR A 294 -7.56 9.73 -6.54
N TYR A 295 -7.53 8.54 -5.95
CA TYR A 295 -7.38 7.26 -6.63
C TYR A 295 -8.72 6.53 -6.64
N VAL A 296 -9.06 5.94 -7.79
CA VAL A 296 -10.18 5.00 -7.93
C VAL A 296 -9.59 3.70 -8.45
N SER A 297 -9.65 2.67 -7.63
CA SER A 297 -9.21 1.33 -7.96
C SER A 297 -10.38 0.54 -8.55
N THR A 298 -10.12 -0.25 -9.59
CA THR A 298 -11.14 -0.94 -10.40
C THR A 298 -10.61 -2.29 -10.87
N LYS A 299 -11.50 -3.20 -11.26
CA LYS A 299 -11.12 -4.47 -11.87
C LYS A 299 -11.26 -4.35 -13.39
N LEU A 300 -10.24 -4.78 -14.13
CA LEU A 300 -10.29 -4.96 -15.57
C LEU A 300 -10.48 -6.43 -15.89
N ALA A 301 -11.64 -6.79 -16.44
CA ALA A 301 -11.90 -8.12 -16.98
C ALA A 301 -11.56 -8.18 -18.48
N ASP A 302 -11.09 -9.35 -18.93
CA ASP A 302 -10.76 -9.63 -20.32
C ASP A 302 -11.44 -10.93 -20.78
N LEU A 303 -12.53 -10.81 -21.54
CA LEU A 303 -13.27 -11.94 -22.10
C LEU A 303 -12.47 -12.68 -23.18
N SER A 304 -11.48 -12.05 -23.81
CA SER A 304 -10.64 -12.74 -24.80
C SER A 304 -9.71 -13.76 -24.16
N ALA A 305 -9.40 -13.58 -22.88
CA ALA A 305 -8.64 -14.53 -22.06
C ALA A 305 -9.53 -15.61 -21.43
N TYR A 306 -10.86 -15.48 -21.53
CA TYR A 306 -11.78 -16.48 -21.01
C TYR A 306 -11.80 -17.71 -21.93
N ALA A 307 -11.14 -18.77 -21.48
CA ALA A 307 -11.22 -20.07 -22.12
C ALA A 307 -12.37 -20.90 -21.52
N GLU A 308 -13.06 -21.67 -22.37
CA GLU A 308 -14.09 -22.60 -21.96
C GLU A 308 -13.52 -23.59 -20.92
N GLY A 309 -14.05 -23.54 -19.69
CA GLY A 309 -13.57 -24.34 -18.54
C GLY A 309 -13.01 -23.54 -17.35
N TYR A 310 -12.79 -22.23 -17.47
CA TYR A 310 -12.50 -21.38 -16.30
C TYR A 310 -13.78 -21.08 -15.50
N PRO A 311 -13.73 -21.07 -14.15
CA PRO A 311 -14.92 -20.85 -13.32
C PRO A 311 -15.44 -19.41 -13.37
N TYR A 312 -14.63 -18.45 -13.83
CA TYR A 312 -14.98 -17.03 -13.95
C TYR A 312 -14.05 -16.34 -14.95
N VAL A 313 -14.44 -15.14 -15.40
CA VAL A 313 -13.63 -14.29 -16.27
C VAL A 313 -12.40 -13.77 -15.51
N PRO A 314 -11.17 -14.00 -16.02
CA PRO A 314 -9.97 -13.45 -15.40
C PRO A 314 -10.01 -11.93 -15.31
N PHE A 315 -9.47 -11.39 -14.21
CA PHE A 315 -9.38 -9.96 -14.00
C PHE A 315 -7.99 -9.54 -13.52
N SER A 316 -7.70 -8.25 -13.64
CA SER A 316 -6.56 -7.59 -13.00
C SER A 316 -7.05 -6.38 -12.23
N GLU A 317 -6.45 -6.10 -11.07
CA GLU A 317 -6.65 -4.83 -10.37
C GLU A 317 -5.95 -3.71 -11.17
N GLN A 318 -6.67 -2.62 -11.37
CA GLN A 318 -6.21 -1.43 -12.08
C GLN A 318 -6.55 -0.20 -11.24
N THR A 319 -5.91 0.91 -11.57
CA THR A 319 -6.24 2.22 -11.01
C THR A 319 -6.45 3.17 -12.17
N PHE A 320 -7.53 3.95 -12.12
CA PHE A 320 -7.72 5.02 -13.09
C PHE A 320 -6.59 6.04 -12.97
N GLU A 321 -6.31 6.76 -14.06
CA GLU A 321 -5.45 7.95 -14.01
C GLU A 321 -5.97 8.88 -12.91
N PRO A 322 -5.19 9.11 -11.83
CA PRO A 322 -5.67 9.81 -10.66
C PRO A 322 -5.82 11.30 -10.95
N SER A 323 -6.72 11.97 -10.23
CA SER A 323 -7.06 13.39 -10.45
C SER A 323 -7.27 14.11 -9.13
N GLU A 324 -6.89 15.38 -9.05
CA GLU A 324 -7.20 16.25 -7.90
C GLU A 324 -8.71 16.54 -7.82
N ASN A 325 -9.45 16.37 -8.91
CA ASN A 325 -10.88 16.62 -8.96
C ASN A 325 -11.68 15.43 -8.41
N TYR A 326 -12.14 15.54 -7.16
CA TYR A 326 -12.97 14.52 -6.52
C TYR A 326 -14.23 14.17 -7.34
N THR A 327 -14.95 15.17 -7.87
CA THR A 327 -16.18 14.95 -8.65
C THR A 327 -15.90 14.14 -9.92
N GLU A 328 -14.79 14.39 -10.58
CA GLU A 328 -14.37 13.60 -11.74
C GLU A 328 -14.12 12.13 -11.35
N MET A 329 -13.37 11.91 -10.28
CA MET A 329 -13.06 10.56 -9.81
C MET A 329 -14.32 9.83 -9.31
N TYR A 330 -15.20 10.53 -8.62
CA TYR A 330 -16.50 9.99 -8.18
C TYR A 330 -17.37 9.57 -9.37
N ASN A 331 -17.40 10.37 -10.44
CA ASN A 331 -18.11 10.00 -11.67
C ASN A 331 -17.52 8.74 -12.32
N ARG A 332 -16.19 8.60 -12.34
CA ARG A 332 -15.52 7.38 -12.83
C ARG A 332 -15.87 6.17 -11.97
N TYR A 333 -15.83 6.31 -10.65
CA TYR A 333 -16.25 5.29 -9.70
C TYR A 333 -17.68 4.81 -10.00
N ILE A 334 -18.67 5.71 -9.99
CA ILE A 334 -20.08 5.35 -10.23
C ILE A 334 -20.28 4.71 -11.61
N ALA A 335 -19.63 5.23 -12.65
CA ALA A 335 -19.72 4.68 -14.00
C ALA A 335 -19.16 3.26 -14.13
N SER A 336 -18.30 2.83 -13.21
CA SER A 336 -17.59 1.55 -13.26
C SER A 336 -17.81 0.66 -12.03
N VAL A 337 -18.81 0.93 -11.20
CA VAL A 337 -19.34 -0.08 -10.25
C VAL A 337 -19.92 -1.28 -11.02
N ASN A 338 -20.61 -0.95 -12.11
CA ASN A 338 -21.11 -1.91 -13.10
C ASN A 338 -20.16 -2.00 -14.31
N PRO A 339 -20.19 -3.10 -15.07
CA PRO A 339 -19.35 -3.27 -16.26
C PRO A 339 -19.39 -2.09 -17.23
N LEU A 340 -18.25 -1.43 -17.38
CA LEU A 340 -17.99 -0.30 -18.27
C LEU A 340 -17.01 -0.74 -19.38
N PRO A 341 -17.47 -0.85 -20.64
CA PRO A 341 -16.61 -1.22 -21.76
C PRO A 341 -15.41 -0.27 -21.95
N VAL A 342 -14.22 -0.81 -22.19
CA VAL A 342 -13.00 -0.02 -22.44
C VAL A 342 -12.93 0.46 -23.90
N GLY A 343 -13.47 -0.32 -24.84
CA GLY A 343 -13.53 0.02 -26.27
C GLY A 343 -14.94 0.42 -26.71
N GLN A 344 -15.04 1.28 -27.73
CA GLN A 344 -16.34 1.68 -28.29
C GLN A 344 -17.12 0.46 -28.81
N GLY A 345 -18.20 0.11 -28.11
CA GLY A 345 -19.17 -0.89 -28.56
C GLY A 345 -18.78 -2.36 -28.36
N SER A 346 -17.70 -2.68 -27.64
CA SER A 346 -17.29 -4.06 -27.37
C SER A 346 -17.08 -4.34 -25.89
N ILE A 347 -17.78 -5.34 -25.37
CA ILE A 347 -17.61 -5.85 -23.99
C ILE A 347 -16.40 -6.79 -23.86
N ALA A 348 -15.55 -6.93 -24.87
CA ALA A 348 -14.38 -7.82 -24.80
C ALA A 348 -13.46 -7.50 -23.61
N LYS A 349 -13.36 -6.21 -23.25
CA LYS A 349 -12.69 -5.73 -22.05
C LYS A 349 -13.54 -4.68 -21.37
N PHE A 350 -13.70 -4.78 -20.05
CA PHE A 350 -14.49 -3.83 -19.28
C PHE A 350 -13.94 -3.64 -17.87
N LEU A 351 -14.14 -2.43 -17.36
CA LEU A 351 -13.88 -2.03 -15.99
C LEU A 351 -15.12 -2.30 -15.14
N TYR A 352 -14.97 -2.76 -13.92
CA TYR A 352 -16.09 -3.04 -13.04
C TYR A 352 -15.64 -3.08 -11.57
N ASP A 353 -16.60 -3.11 -10.66
CA ASP A 353 -16.35 -3.30 -9.23
C ASP A 353 -15.36 -2.27 -8.67
N SER A 354 -15.49 -1.04 -9.16
CA SER A 354 -14.67 0.08 -8.70
C SER A 354 -14.97 0.44 -7.26
N ARG A 355 -13.93 0.84 -6.54
CA ARG A 355 -14.00 1.29 -5.15
C ARG A 355 -14.05 2.83 -5.07
N PRO A 356 -14.62 3.42 -4.00
CA PRO A 356 -14.76 4.87 -3.87
C PRO A 356 -13.44 5.65 -4.01
N PRO A 357 -13.47 6.93 -4.43
CA PRO A 357 -12.27 7.76 -4.52
C PRO A 357 -11.62 7.97 -3.16
N VAL A 358 -10.29 7.79 -3.07
CA VAL A 358 -9.51 7.93 -1.82
C VAL A 358 -8.17 8.61 -2.06
N LYS A 359 -7.63 9.27 -1.03
CA LYS A 359 -6.22 9.70 -1.01
C LYS A 359 -5.28 8.51 -0.82
N TYR A 360 -4.02 8.64 -1.25
CA TYR A 360 -3.09 7.51 -1.31
C TYR A 360 -2.78 6.88 0.05
N VAL A 361 -2.46 7.69 1.08
CA VAL A 361 -2.18 7.23 2.46
C VAL A 361 -3.17 7.87 3.42
N LYS A 362 -3.71 7.08 4.35
CA LYS A 362 -4.57 7.55 5.45
C LYS A 362 -4.03 7.07 6.79
N THR A 363 -4.12 7.92 7.80
CA THR A 363 -3.69 7.63 9.17
C THR A 363 -4.88 7.77 10.11
N TYR A 364 -5.00 6.81 11.02
CA TYR A 364 -6.06 6.74 12.02
C TYR A 364 -5.45 6.68 13.42
N GLU A 365 -6.14 7.27 14.40
CA GLU A 365 -5.87 7.03 15.81
C GLU A 365 -6.87 6.01 16.38
N VAL A 366 -6.33 5.13 17.22
CA VAL A 366 -7.08 4.18 18.03
C VAL A 366 -7.43 4.86 19.37
N VAL A 367 -8.71 4.97 19.67
CA VAL A 367 -9.21 5.66 20.86
C VAL A 367 -10.14 4.78 21.67
N LYS A 368 -10.30 5.10 22.96
CA LYS A 368 -11.33 4.47 23.79
C LYS A 368 -12.73 4.83 23.31
N GLY A 369 -12.91 6.07 22.84
CA GLY A 369 -14.18 6.61 22.38
C GLY A 369 -15.06 7.09 23.54
N ALA A 370 -15.86 8.12 23.30
CA ALA A 370 -16.81 8.64 24.29
C ALA A 370 -18.13 7.89 24.19
N THR A 371 -18.75 7.57 25.32
CA THR A 371 -20.09 6.96 25.34
C THR A 371 -21.16 8.04 25.35
N ILE A 372 -21.91 8.20 24.27
CA ILE A 372 -23.14 9.01 24.26
C ILE A 372 -24.27 8.17 24.83
N ARG A 373 -25.00 8.70 25.82
CA ARG A 373 -26.13 8.05 26.49
C ARG A 373 -27.39 8.90 26.40
N GLY A 374 -28.54 8.26 26.35
CA GLY A 374 -29.81 8.96 26.42
C GLY A 374 -31.00 8.02 26.45
N SER A 375 -32.18 8.59 26.21
CA SER A 375 -33.43 7.84 26.16
C SER A 375 -34.23 8.17 24.90
N ALA A 376 -34.84 7.15 24.33
CA ALA A 376 -35.78 7.21 23.21
C ALA A 376 -36.84 6.10 23.37
N PRO A 377 -37.96 6.11 22.63
CA PRO A 377 -38.96 5.04 22.74
C PRO A 377 -38.33 3.65 22.60
N ALA A 378 -38.79 2.66 23.37
CA ALA A 378 -38.21 1.32 23.36
C ALA A 378 -38.22 0.69 21.95
N GLY A 379 -37.12 0.05 21.55
CA GLY A 379 -36.93 -0.52 20.22
C GLY A 379 -36.72 0.49 19.08
N SER A 380 -36.39 1.75 19.39
CA SER A 380 -36.07 2.76 18.38
C SER A 380 -34.63 2.62 17.91
N ASN A 381 -34.42 2.81 16.60
CA ASN A 381 -33.09 3.06 16.04
C ASN A 381 -32.71 4.52 16.29
N VAL A 382 -31.61 4.73 17.00
CA VAL A 382 -31.04 6.04 17.31
C VAL A 382 -29.76 6.19 16.49
N THR A 383 -29.66 7.28 15.73
CA THR A 383 -28.48 7.60 14.91
C THR A 383 -27.79 8.85 15.45
N ALA A 384 -26.49 8.79 15.67
CA ALA A 384 -25.64 9.95 15.93
C ALA A 384 -24.82 10.28 14.68
N SER A 385 -24.87 11.54 14.24
CA SER A 385 -24.16 12.02 13.05
C SER A 385 -23.28 13.23 13.38
N LEU A 386 -22.05 13.25 12.88
CA LEU A 386 -21.11 14.37 13.02
C LEU A 386 -20.52 14.74 11.66
N PRO A 387 -20.77 15.95 11.13
CA PRO A 387 -20.09 16.43 9.94
C PRO A 387 -18.64 16.79 10.27
N LEU A 388 -17.71 16.23 9.51
CA LEU A 388 -16.26 16.39 9.62
C LEU A 388 -15.69 16.97 8.32
N SER A 389 -14.46 17.45 8.39
CA SER A 389 -13.68 17.85 7.21
C SER A 389 -12.19 17.67 7.44
N ILE A 390 -11.46 17.36 6.38
CA ILE A 390 -9.99 17.35 6.33
C ILE A 390 -9.56 17.95 5.00
N GLY A 391 -8.79 19.05 5.04
CA GLY A 391 -8.48 19.82 3.83
C GLY A 391 -9.74 20.22 3.05
N ASP A 392 -9.85 19.77 1.80
CA ASP A 392 -11.00 19.97 0.91
C ASP A 392 -12.05 18.84 0.98
N HIS A 393 -11.74 17.73 1.66
CA HIS A 393 -12.60 16.57 1.80
C HIS A 393 -13.58 16.76 2.98
N ASN A 394 -14.88 16.74 2.67
CA ASN A 394 -15.96 16.79 3.65
C ASN A 394 -16.64 15.42 3.75
N PHE A 395 -16.80 14.91 4.96
CA PHE A 395 -17.45 13.62 5.21
C PHE A 395 -18.32 13.70 6.48
N THR A 396 -19.16 12.69 6.69
CA THR A 396 -20.01 12.60 7.88
C THR A 396 -19.76 11.27 8.56
N TYR A 397 -19.36 11.32 9.82
CA TYR A 397 -19.35 10.14 10.68
C TYR A 397 -20.75 9.87 11.21
N THR A 398 -21.16 8.61 11.23
CA THR A 398 -22.44 8.13 11.73
C THR A 398 -22.22 6.93 12.64
N GLN A 399 -23.01 6.83 13.71
CA GLN A 399 -23.07 5.68 14.60
C GLN A 399 -24.53 5.38 14.95
N THR A 400 -24.88 4.11 15.15
CA THR A 400 -26.25 3.72 15.47
C THR A 400 -26.32 2.85 16.72
N ALA A 401 -27.42 2.96 17.45
CA ALA A 401 -27.79 2.03 18.51
C ALA A 401 -29.30 1.80 18.52
N VAL A 402 -29.72 0.69 19.13
CA VAL A 402 -31.13 0.37 19.36
C VAL A 402 -31.42 0.53 20.84
N THR A 403 -32.51 1.22 21.19
CA THR A 403 -32.91 1.34 22.60
C THR A 403 -33.34 0.02 23.21
N GLY A 404 -32.98 -0.20 24.47
CA GLY A 404 -33.43 -1.32 25.28
C GLY A 404 -34.93 -1.23 25.61
N ALA A 405 -35.42 -2.26 26.29
CA ALA A 405 -36.82 -2.31 26.77
C ALA A 405 -37.14 -1.20 27.79
N ASP A 406 -36.13 -0.65 28.45
CA ASP A 406 -36.22 0.49 29.37
C ASP A 406 -36.16 1.85 28.64
N GLY A 407 -36.04 1.85 27.31
CA GLY A 407 -35.94 3.06 26.49
C GLY A 407 -34.57 3.73 26.52
N THR A 408 -33.54 3.11 27.09
CA THR A 408 -32.19 3.69 27.14
C THR A 408 -31.35 3.25 25.94
N TYR A 409 -30.44 4.10 25.49
CA TYR A 409 -29.41 3.75 24.51
C TYR A 409 -28.03 4.22 24.98
N ALA A 410 -27.00 3.52 24.51
CA ALA A 410 -25.61 3.92 24.62
C ALA A 410 -24.88 3.59 23.32
N MET A 411 -24.03 4.49 22.85
CA MET A 411 -23.16 4.26 21.70
C MET A 411 -21.80 4.91 21.94
N ILE A 412 -20.75 4.27 21.44
CA ILE A 412 -19.38 4.78 21.55
C ILE A 412 -19.05 5.52 20.25
N VAL A 413 -18.53 6.75 20.38
CA VAL A 413 -18.12 7.57 19.26
C VAL A 413 -16.64 7.96 19.38
N PRO A 414 -15.85 7.89 18.29
CA PRO A 414 -14.41 8.13 18.33
C PRO A 414 -14.03 9.59 18.06
N TYR A 415 -14.95 10.41 17.54
CA TYR A 415 -14.67 11.81 17.23
C TYR A 415 -15.22 12.74 18.32
N PRO A 416 -14.46 13.78 18.72
CA PRO A 416 -14.99 14.85 19.54
C PRO A 416 -15.72 15.88 18.69
N THR A 417 -16.42 16.79 19.34
CA THR A 417 -16.89 18.05 18.73
C THR A 417 -15.88 19.19 18.91
N ASP A 418 -14.88 19.01 19.78
CA ASP A 418 -13.75 19.93 19.95
C ASP A 418 -12.70 19.72 18.86
N ALA A 419 -11.79 20.69 18.70
CA ALA A 419 -10.59 20.47 17.91
C ALA A 419 -9.77 19.29 18.49
N MET A 420 -9.35 18.35 17.63
CA MET A 420 -8.57 17.18 18.01
C MET A 420 -7.11 17.54 18.24
N LYS A 421 -6.84 18.19 19.38
CA LYS A 421 -5.51 18.61 19.81
C LYS A 421 -5.33 18.42 21.31
N GLY A 422 -4.10 18.15 21.71
CA GLY A 422 -3.75 17.95 23.11
C GLY A 422 -2.26 18.01 23.33
N ASP A 423 -1.78 17.39 24.41
CA ASP A 423 -0.35 17.37 24.72
C ASP A 423 0.41 16.50 23.72
N GLY A 424 1.27 17.14 22.92
CA GLY A 424 2.08 16.49 21.90
C GLY A 424 1.34 16.07 20.63
N TYR A 425 0.06 16.44 20.42
CA TYR A 425 -0.66 16.12 19.19
C TYR A 425 -1.60 17.21 18.72
N SER A 426 -1.79 17.29 17.39
CA SER A 426 -2.73 18.18 16.73
C SER A 426 -3.09 17.59 15.38
N TYR A 427 -4.36 17.25 15.16
CA TYR A 427 -4.78 16.54 13.95
C TYR A 427 -5.47 17.45 12.92
N ASP A 428 -5.49 17.03 11.66
CA ASP A 428 -6.00 17.83 10.55
C ASP A 428 -7.53 17.75 10.42
N VAL A 429 -8.15 16.70 10.96
CA VAL A 429 -9.61 16.52 10.93
C VAL A 429 -10.29 17.52 11.86
N THR A 430 -11.27 18.24 11.33
CA THR A 430 -12.01 19.28 12.03
C THR A 430 -13.50 18.94 12.09
N PRO A 431 -14.11 18.89 13.30
CA PRO A 431 -15.55 18.85 13.45
C PRO A 431 -16.21 20.16 13.01
N ARG A 432 -17.30 20.06 12.23
CA ARG A 432 -18.00 21.23 11.67
C ARG A 432 -19.28 21.59 12.42
N ALA A 433 -19.75 20.73 13.31
CA ALA A 433 -20.92 20.94 14.14
C ALA A 433 -20.85 20.08 15.42
N LEU A 434 -21.89 20.16 16.24
CA LEU A 434 -22.14 19.17 17.30
C LEU A 434 -22.64 17.85 16.70
N TYR A 435 -22.63 16.78 17.49
CA TYR A 435 -23.34 15.56 17.11
C TYR A 435 -24.83 15.83 17.02
N THR A 436 -25.46 15.35 15.96
CA THR A 436 -26.91 15.33 15.78
C THR A 436 -27.42 13.92 16.09
N ILE A 437 -28.30 13.81 17.09
CA ILE A 437 -28.94 12.56 17.51
C ILE A 437 -30.35 12.51 16.97
N GLU A 438 -30.67 11.48 16.20
CA GLU A 438 -31.96 11.32 15.52
C GLU A 438 -32.65 10.00 15.89
N TYR A 439 -33.93 10.09 16.22
CA TYR A 439 -34.83 8.94 16.38
C TYR A 439 -36.28 9.35 16.10
N GLY A 440 -36.97 8.63 15.21
CA GLY A 440 -38.29 9.05 14.73
C GLY A 440 -38.24 10.45 14.09
N GLU A 441 -39.07 11.37 14.57
CA GLU A 441 -39.07 12.79 14.17
C GLU A 441 -38.26 13.68 15.13
N THR A 442 -37.60 13.09 16.13
CA THR A 442 -36.83 13.85 17.13
C THR A 442 -35.39 14.01 16.70
N THR A 443 -34.90 15.25 16.79
CA THR A 443 -33.50 15.62 16.58
C THR A 443 -32.98 16.36 17.81
N LYS A 444 -31.84 15.94 18.35
CA LYS A 444 -31.14 16.58 19.47
C LYS A 444 -29.68 16.85 19.11
N SER A 445 -29.04 17.79 19.80
CA SER A 445 -27.61 18.05 19.63
C SER A 445 -26.83 17.78 20.90
N VAL A 446 -25.64 17.19 20.78
CA VAL A 446 -24.78 16.86 21.91
C VAL A 446 -23.32 17.23 21.61
N ALA A 447 -22.67 17.87 22.58
CA ALA A 447 -21.24 18.16 22.53
C ALA A 447 -20.45 17.00 23.12
N VAL A 448 -19.39 16.57 22.45
CA VAL A 448 -18.53 15.46 22.89
C VAL A 448 -17.11 16.01 23.09
N PRO A 449 -16.66 16.20 24.34
CA PRO A 449 -15.32 16.75 24.57
C PRO A 449 -14.20 15.78 24.16
N GLU A 450 -13.08 16.31 23.68
CA GLU A 450 -11.90 15.50 23.32
C GLU A 450 -11.40 14.64 24.50
N GLN A 451 -11.42 15.19 25.71
CA GLN A 451 -11.05 14.44 26.91
C GLN A 451 -11.96 13.22 27.16
N ALA A 452 -13.25 13.30 26.82
CA ALA A 452 -14.18 12.18 26.97
C ALA A 452 -13.82 11.05 25.99
N VAL A 453 -13.47 11.39 24.75
CA VAL A 453 -13.02 10.43 23.74
C VAL A 453 -11.74 9.71 24.18
N MET A 454 -10.75 10.46 24.65
CA MET A 454 -9.45 9.92 25.05
C MET A 454 -9.54 9.06 26.32
N SER A 455 -10.39 9.44 27.28
CA SER A 455 -10.52 8.73 28.57
C SER A 455 -11.52 7.58 28.57
N GLY A 456 -12.44 7.53 27.60
CA GLY A 456 -13.59 6.60 27.66
C GLY A 456 -14.76 7.16 28.47
N GLY A 457 -14.89 8.48 28.57
CA GLY A 457 -15.91 9.17 29.36
C GLY A 457 -17.32 9.02 28.76
N SER A 458 -18.33 9.42 29.53
CA SER A 458 -19.73 9.42 29.08
C SER A 458 -20.25 10.85 28.92
N VAL A 459 -21.17 11.05 27.98
CA VAL A 459 -21.94 12.28 27.80
C VAL A 459 -23.42 11.94 27.68
N ASP A 460 -24.26 12.64 28.44
CA ASP A 460 -25.71 12.43 28.40
C ASP A 460 -26.39 13.41 27.44
N VAL A 461 -27.33 12.89 26.65
CA VAL A 461 -28.19 13.66 25.76
C VAL A 461 -29.44 14.09 26.54
N ALA A 462 -29.53 15.39 26.80
CA ALA A 462 -30.65 16.01 27.50
C ALA A 462 -31.98 15.84 26.74
#